data_AF-A0A7K4D6T0-F1
#
_entry.id   AF-A0A7K4D6T0-F1
#
_cell.length_a   1.000
_cell.length_b   1.000
_cell.length_c   1.000
_cell.angle_alpha   90.00
_cell.angle_beta   90.00
_cell.angle_gamma   90.00
#
_symmetry.space_group_name_H-M   'P 1'
#
loop_
_entity.id
_entity.type
_entity.pdbx_description
1 polymer ?
#
loop_
_entity_poly.entity_id
_entity_poly.type
_entity_poly.pdbx_seq_one_letter_code
_entity_poly.pdbx_strand_id
1 'polypeptide(L)'
;WSNFTPILRPLDEVLLASWLKRDTLENIRHTKEFVVNIPRVGMEDAVMICARNYPPEVDEFQEAGLHPRPSTMVGAPGIEGCIAWAECTLLEEIIRDNFALIIGKVVHLEGDDRFFNSQGEMDFENAKPLGAMLGREKMSFTYPVFSGRCAKYKEMFHK
;
A
#
# COMPACT_ATOMS: atom_id res chain seq x y z
N TRP A 1 8.37 9.74 1.88
CA TRP A 1 8.28 8.50 1.11
C TRP A 1 7.80 7.41 2.03
N SER A 2 6.62 6.86 1.74
CA SER A 2 6.15 5.61 2.32
C SER A 2 7.15 4.50 1.96
N ASN A 3 7.43 3.59 2.90
CA ASN A 3 8.38 2.49 2.68
C ASN A 3 7.70 1.32 1.94
N PHE A 4 7.13 1.59 0.76
CA PHE A 4 6.47 0.63 -0.11
C PHE A 4 6.79 0.96 -1.58
N THR A 5 7.08 -0.05 -2.40
CA THR A 5 7.23 0.08 -3.86
C THR A 5 6.91 -1.23 -4.57
N PRO A 6 6.32 -1.19 -5.77
CA PRO A 6 6.35 -2.35 -6.67
C PRO A 6 7.80 -2.65 -7.10
N ILE A 7 8.10 -3.93 -7.33
CA ILE A 7 9.37 -4.43 -7.86
C ILE A 7 9.16 -4.71 -9.36
N LEU A 8 9.97 -4.08 -10.21
CA LEU A 8 10.14 -4.29 -11.66
C LEU A 8 9.03 -5.08 -12.38
N ARG A 9 8.29 -4.46 -13.30
CA ARG A 9 7.46 -5.24 -14.23
C ARG A 9 8.31 -6.13 -15.15
N PRO A 10 7.84 -7.36 -15.49
CA PRO A 10 6.52 -7.93 -15.22
C PRO A 10 6.43 -8.76 -13.92
N LEU A 11 7.35 -8.59 -12.96
CA LEU A 11 7.25 -9.27 -11.68
C LEU A 11 6.05 -8.68 -10.93
N ASP A 12 5.06 -9.51 -10.62
CA ASP A 12 3.92 -9.12 -9.77
C ASP A 12 4.36 -9.11 -8.30
N GLU A 13 5.40 -8.33 -7.99
CA GLU A 13 6.06 -8.31 -6.70
C GLU A 13 6.09 -6.91 -6.10
N VAL A 14 6.04 -6.84 -4.77
CA VAL A 14 6.12 -5.61 -3.99
C VAL A 14 7.14 -5.74 -2.88
N LEU A 15 7.76 -4.61 -2.54
CA LEU A 15 8.64 -4.44 -1.39
C LEU A 15 7.98 -3.49 -0.39
N LEU A 16 7.94 -3.86 0.89
CA LEU A 16 7.71 -2.90 1.98
C LEU A 16 8.69 -3.09 3.13
N ALA A 17 8.91 -2.04 3.92
CA ALA A 17 9.67 -2.13 5.16
C ALA A 17 8.75 -2.01 6.38
N SER A 18 8.93 -2.91 7.36
CA SER A 18 8.19 -2.88 8.63
C SER A 18 9.14 -2.92 9.81
N TRP A 19 8.86 -2.11 10.85
CA TRP A 19 9.61 -2.19 12.10
C TRP A 19 9.38 -3.54 12.78
N LEU A 20 10.40 -4.09 13.43
CA LEU A 20 10.31 -5.43 14.03
C LEU A 20 9.23 -5.57 15.13
N LYS A 21 8.82 -4.45 15.73
CA LYS A 21 7.86 -4.39 16.83
C LYS A 21 6.40 -4.18 16.40
N ARG A 22 6.12 -4.16 15.08
CA ARG A 22 4.76 -3.95 14.57
C ARG A 22 4.03 -5.28 14.43
N ASP A 23 2.79 -5.32 14.89
CA ASP A 23 1.93 -6.50 14.78
C ASP A 23 1.67 -6.89 13.32
N THR A 24 1.71 -5.93 12.39
CA THR A 24 1.67 -6.19 10.95
C THR A 24 2.74 -7.20 10.51
N LEU A 25 3.97 -7.09 11.02
CA LEU A 25 5.05 -8.01 10.65
C LEU A 25 4.78 -9.41 11.21
N GLU A 26 4.31 -9.50 12.45
CA GLU A 26 4.00 -10.77 13.09
C GLU A 26 2.82 -11.48 12.41
N ASN A 27 1.79 -10.72 12.04
CA ASN A 27 0.65 -11.21 11.26
C ASN A 27 1.12 -11.78 9.93
N ILE A 28 1.96 -11.05 9.17
CA ILE A 28 2.54 -11.54 7.90
C ILE A 28 3.35 -12.82 8.12
N ARG A 29 4.12 -12.92 9.20
CA ARG A 29 4.90 -14.14 9.49
C ARG A 29 4.03 -15.34 9.77
N HIS A 30 2.91 -15.16 10.47
CA HIS A 30 1.98 -16.22 10.81
C HIS A 30 1.10 -16.65 9.63
N THR A 31 0.47 -15.69 8.95
CA THR A 31 -0.51 -15.97 7.90
C THR A 31 0.14 -16.19 6.54
N LYS A 32 1.35 -15.64 6.33
CA LYS A 32 1.99 -15.50 5.01
C LYS A 32 1.20 -14.66 4.02
N GLU A 33 0.25 -13.86 4.51
CA GLU A 33 -0.72 -13.13 3.70
C GLU A 33 -0.89 -11.69 4.20
N PHE A 34 -1.09 -10.76 3.28
CA PHE A 34 -1.40 -9.37 3.59
C PHE A 34 -2.08 -8.65 2.42
N VAL A 35 -2.72 -7.52 2.69
CA VAL A 35 -3.31 -6.66 1.67
C VAL A 35 -2.64 -5.29 1.71
N VAL A 36 -2.14 -4.84 0.56
CA VAL A 36 -1.70 -3.46 0.37
C VAL A 36 -2.89 -2.64 -0.12
N ASN A 37 -3.27 -1.65 0.68
CA ASN A 37 -4.38 -0.75 0.40
C ASN A 37 -3.83 0.56 -0.20
N ILE A 38 -4.49 1.08 -1.24
CA ILE A 38 -4.18 2.39 -1.82
C ILE A 38 -5.24 3.40 -1.35
N PRO A 39 -4.99 4.16 -0.27
CA PRO A 39 -5.94 5.15 0.24
C PRO A 39 -6.06 6.36 -0.70
N ARG A 40 -7.18 7.06 -0.60
CA ARG A 40 -7.43 8.35 -1.27
C ARG A 40 -7.26 9.53 -0.32
N VAL A 41 -7.10 10.72 -0.88
CA VAL A 41 -7.28 11.98 -0.13
C VAL A 41 -8.64 11.98 0.58
N GLY A 42 -8.65 12.40 1.84
CA GLY A 42 -9.77 12.31 2.77
C GLY A 42 -9.65 11.17 3.79
N MET A 43 -8.66 10.27 3.63
CA MET A 43 -8.38 9.18 4.58
C MET A 43 -7.17 9.47 5.49
N GLU A 44 -6.67 10.71 5.53
CA GLU A 44 -5.44 11.09 6.24
C GLU A 44 -5.52 10.74 7.74
N ASP A 45 -6.63 11.08 8.38
CA ASP A 45 -6.83 10.84 9.81
C ASP A 45 -6.88 9.34 10.11
N ALA A 46 -7.60 8.55 9.30
CA ALA A 46 -7.64 7.10 9.44
C ALA A 46 -6.24 6.47 9.28
N VAL A 47 -5.47 6.90 8.28
CA VAL A 47 -4.09 6.46 8.10
C VAL A 47 -3.22 6.84 9.30
N MET A 48 -3.37 8.06 9.84
CA MET A 48 -2.63 8.48 11.03
C MET A 48 -3.02 7.70 12.28
N ILE A 49 -4.31 7.36 12.44
CA ILE A 49 -4.80 6.54 13.54
C ILE A 49 -4.13 5.17 13.46
N CYS A 50 -4.20 4.46 12.33
CA CYS A 50 -3.55 3.15 12.16
C CYS A 50 -2.01 3.19 12.29
N ALA A 51 -1.38 4.34 12.04
CA ALA A 51 0.07 4.50 12.19
C ALA A 51 0.55 4.66 13.64
N ARG A 52 -0.35 4.95 14.59
CA ARG A 52 0.00 5.07 16.02
C ARG A 52 0.44 3.72 16.58
N ASN A 53 1.10 3.74 17.72
CA ASN A 53 1.42 2.52 18.44
C ASN A 53 0.25 2.23 19.38
N TYR A 54 -0.43 1.12 19.14
CA TYR A 54 -1.41 0.60 20.07
C TYR A 54 -0.87 -0.65 20.77
N PRO A 55 -1.43 -1.00 21.94
CA PRO A 55 -1.32 -2.35 22.47
C PRO A 55 -1.89 -3.37 21.47
N PRO A 56 -1.36 -4.62 21.41
CA PRO A 56 -1.80 -5.64 20.46
C PRO A 56 -3.29 -6.02 20.50
N GLU A 57 -3.98 -5.65 21.57
CA GLU A 57 -5.38 -5.97 21.83
C GLU A 57 -6.36 -4.94 21.25
N VAL A 58 -5.85 -3.81 20.78
CA VAL A 58 -6.65 -2.73 20.18
C VAL A 58 -6.74 -2.94 18.68
N ASP A 59 -7.97 -2.98 18.17
CA ASP A 59 -8.25 -3.05 16.75
C ASP A 59 -8.17 -1.65 16.12
N GLU A 60 -7.10 -1.37 15.36
CA GLU A 60 -6.91 -0.07 14.74
C GLU A 60 -7.99 0.28 13.71
N PHE A 61 -8.67 -0.70 13.11
CA PHE A 61 -9.76 -0.43 12.18
C PHE A 61 -10.93 0.22 12.91
N GLN A 62 -11.25 -0.28 14.11
CA GLN A 62 -12.32 0.28 14.94
C GLN A 62 -11.99 1.71 15.38
N GLU A 63 -10.76 1.93 15.85
CA GLU A 63 -10.29 3.27 16.25
C GLU A 63 -10.29 4.26 15.08
N ALA A 64 -9.98 3.78 13.86
CA ALA A 64 -9.94 4.60 12.66
C ALA A 64 -11.32 4.77 11.98
N GLY A 65 -12.36 4.11 12.48
CA GLY A 65 -13.68 4.08 11.83
C GLY A 65 -13.65 3.43 10.44
N LEU A 66 -12.72 2.50 10.22
CA LEU A 66 -12.55 1.77 8.97
C LEU A 66 -13.38 0.48 8.97
N HIS A 67 -13.92 0.15 7.81
CA HIS A 67 -14.65 -1.10 7.61
C HIS A 67 -13.77 -2.08 6.82
N PRO A 68 -13.67 -3.35 7.28
CA PRO A 68 -12.90 -4.36 6.57
C PRO A 68 -13.63 -4.78 5.29
N ARG A 69 -12.89 -4.82 4.19
CA ARG A 69 -13.34 -5.35 2.91
C ARG A 69 -12.83 -6.80 2.76
N PRO A 70 -13.70 -7.81 2.56
CA PRO A 70 -13.26 -9.18 2.34
C PRO A 70 -12.34 -9.32 1.12
N SER A 71 -11.33 -10.17 1.24
CA SER A 71 -10.41 -10.49 0.15
C SER A 71 -10.84 -11.72 -0.65
N THR A 72 -10.36 -11.82 -1.89
CA THR A 72 -10.70 -12.87 -2.84
C THR A 72 -9.80 -14.10 -2.71
N MET A 73 -8.48 -13.87 -2.57
CA MET A 73 -7.43 -14.89 -2.64
C MET A 73 -6.66 -15.08 -1.33
N VAL A 74 -6.80 -14.15 -0.37
CA VAL A 74 -6.13 -14.19 0.94
C VAL A 74 -7.13 -13.98 2.08
N GLY A 75 -6.77 -14.41 3.30
CA GLY A 75 -7.57 -14.24 4.50
C GLY A 75 -7.44 -12.88 5.18
N ALA A 76 -6.36 -12.13 4.92
CA ALA A 76 -6.20 -10.77 5.42
C ALA A 76 -7.20 -9.82 4.74
N PRO A 77 -7.92 -8.94 5.46
CA PRO A 77 -8.90 -8.04 4.87
C PRO A 77 -8.24 -6.82 4.20
N GLY A 78 -8.89 -6.29 3.17
CA GLY A 78 -8.68 -4.93 2.69
C GLY A 78 -9.46 -3.90 3.51
N ILE A 79 -9.37 -2.63 3.11
CA ILE A 79 -10.06 -1.50 3.74
C ILE A 79 -11.09 -0.92 2.76
N GLU A 80 -12.36 -0.85 3.14
CA GLU A 80 -13.39 -0.21 2.33
C GLU A 80 -13.06 1.27 2.05
N GLY A 81 -13.42 1.75 0.86
CA GLY A 81 -13.20 3.15 0.47
C GLY A 81 -11.80 3.48 -0.06
N CYS A 82 -10.85 2.52 -0.05
CA CYS A 82 -9.60 2.65 -0.79
C CYS A 82 -9.84 2.62 -2.32
N ILE A 83 -8.84 3.10 -3.07
CA ILE A 83 -8.85 3.16 -4.54
C ILE A 83 -8.55 1.78 -5.14
N ALA A 84 -7.68 1.01 -4.49
CA ALA A 84 -7.24 -0.30 -4.93
C ALA A 84 -6.74 -1.15 -3.76
N TRP A 85 -6.75 -2.47 -3.99
CA TRP A 85 -6.33 -3.51 -3.05
C TRP A 85 -5.44 -4.52 -3.78
N ALA A 86 -4.20 -4.64 -3.34
CA ALA A 86 -3.29 -5.68 -3.81
C ALA A 86 -3.18 -6.76 -2.72
N GLU A 87 -3.76 -7.92 -2.98
CA GLU A 87 -3.68 -9.08 -2.11
C GLU A 87 -2.37 -9.80 -2.37
N CYS A 88 -1.61 -10.06 -1.32
CA CYS A 88 -0.23 -10.49 -1.41
C CYS A 88 0.04 -11.72 -0.54
N THR A 89 0.91 -12.59 -1.05
CA THR A 89 1.53 -13.66 -0.26
C THR A 89 3.01 -13.36 -0.02
N LEU A 90 3.51 -13.65 1.18
CA LEU A 90 4.92 -13.48 1.54
C LEU A 90 5.82 -14.38 0.66
N LEU A 91 6.79 -13.78 -0.04
CA LEU A 91 7.83 -14.50 -0.76
C LEU A 91 9.13 -14.58 0.06
N GLU A 92 9.59 -13.44 0.56
CA GLU A 92 10.87 -13.34 1.26
C GLU A 92 10.78 -12.30 2.38
N GLU A 93 11.40 -12.62 3.50
CA GLU A 93 11.66 -11.68 4.58
C GLU A 93 13.17 -11.50 4.73
N ILE A 94 13.62 -10.26 4.66
CA ILE A 94 15.02 -9.88 4.85
C ILE A 94 15.14 -9.06 6.13
N ILE A 95 15.66 -9.68 7.19
CA ILE A 95 15.79 -9.08 8.52
C ILE A 95 17.00 -8.11 8.57
N ARG A 96 16.81 -6.99 9.26
CA ARG A 96 17.84 -6.03 9.68
C ARG A 96 17.71 -5.77 11.18
N ASP A 97 18.66 -5.02 11.75
CA ASP A 97 18.73 -4.79 13.20
C ASP A 97 17.44 -4.25 13.82
N ASN A 98 16.72 -3.37 13.12
CA ASN A 98 15.51 -2.72 13.66
C ASN A 98 14.26 -2.88 12.81
N PHE A 99 14.38 -3.39 11.58
CA PHE A 99 13.26 -3.53 10.65
C PHE A 99 13.45 -4.78 9.79
N ALA A 100 12.38 -5.20 9.13
CA ALA A 100 12.40 -6.22 8.09
C ALA A 100 11.98 -5.61 6.76
N LEU A 101 12.60 -6.07 5.68
CA LEU A 101 12.07 -5.89 4.33
C LEU A 101 11.23 -7.11 3.98
N ILE A 102 10.03 -6.87 3.51
CA ILE A 102 9.08 -7.89 3.08
C ILE A 102 8.92 -7.78 1.57
N ILE A 103 9.25 -8.87 0.89
CA ILE A 103 8.95 -9.08 -0.52
C ILE A 103 7.71 -9.96 -0.59
N GLY A 104 6.67 -9.47 -1.26
CA GLY A 104 5.43 -10.21 -1.46
C GLY A 104 5.07 -10.32 -2.94
N LYS A 105 4.40 -11.42 -3.29
CA LYS A 105 3.79 -11.62 -4.60
C LYS A 105 2.35 -11.13 -4.56
N VAL A 106 1.97 -10.26 -5.47
CA VAL A 106 0.58 -9.88 -5.70
C VAL A 106 -0.13 -11.07 -6.37
N VAL A 107 -1.10 -11.64 -5.67
CA VAL A 107 -1.91 -12.78 -6.15
C VAL A 107 -3.29 -12.35 -6.66
N HIS A 108 -3.74 -11.16 -6.25
CA HIS A 108 -4.94 -10.52 -6.76
C HIS A 108 -4.80 -9.00 -6.67
N LEU A 109 -5.23 -8.29 -7.71
CA LEU A 109 -5.28 -6.83 -7.73
C LEU A 109 -6.68 -6.41 -8.12
N GLU A 110 -7.31 -5.62 -7.26
CA GLU A 110 -8.61 -5.00 -7.54
C GLU A 110 -8.50 -3.48 -7.44
N GLY A 111 -9.16 -2.78 -8.36
CA GLY A 111 -9.28 -1.34 -8.37
C GLY A 111 -10.75 -0.92 -8.44
N ASP A 112 -11.07 0.21 -7.84
CA ASP A 112 -12.39 0.81 -7.95
C ASP A 112 -12.64 1.36 -9.36
N ASP A 113 -13.62 0.81 -10.06
CA ASP A 113 -13.97 1.15 -11.45
C ASP A 113 -14.22 2.64 -11.70
N ARG A 114 -14.50 3.43 -10.65
CA ARG A 114 -14.62 4.90 -10.76
C ARG A 114 -13.30 5.58 -11.12
N PHE A 115 -12.17 4.92 -10.83
CA PHE A 115 -10.81 5.47 -10.96
C PHE A 115 -9.94 4.74 -11.97
N PHE A 116 -10.42 3.64 -12.54
CA PHE A 116 -9.67 2.85 -13.52
C PHE A 116 -10.43 2.75 -14.84
N ASN A 117 -9.72 2.85 -15.95
CA ASN A 117 -10.27 2.59 -17.27
C ASN A 117 -10.23 1.09 -17.61
N SER A 118 -10.82 0.71 -18.75
CA SER A 118 -10.86 -0.69 -19.19
C SER A 118 -9.49 -1.30 -19.55
N GLN A 119 -8.43 -0.49 -19.60
CA GLN A 119 -7.04 -0.92 -19.82
C GLN A 119 -6.28 -1.09 -18.48
N GLY A 120 -6.95 -0.87 -17.34
CA GLY A 120 -6.33 -0.93 -16.01
C GLY A 120 -5.49 0.31 -15.66
N GLU A 121 -5.64 1.41 -16.40
CA GLU A 121 -4.93 2.66 -16.09
C GLU A 121 -5.73 3.50 -15.10
N MET A 122 -5.05 3.97 -14.05
CA MET A 122 -5.65 4.83 -13.03
C MET A 122 -5.74 6.28 -13.51
N ASP A 123 -6.93 6.87 -13.41
CA ASP A 123 -7.14 8.32 -13.42
C ASP A 123 -6.70 8.92 -12.07
N PHE A 124 -5.39 9.11 -11.93
CA PHE A 124 -4.79 9.57 -10.68
C PHE A 124 -5.21 11.00 -10.29
N GLU A 125 -5.66 11.82 -11.25
CA GLU A 125 -6.09 13.20 -10.97
C GLU A 125 -7.44 13.22 -10.25
N ASN A 126 -8.36 12.34 -10.64
CA ASN A 126 -9.64 12.17 -9.96
C ASN A 126 -9.53 11.27 -8.72
N ALA A 127 -8.73 10.21 -8.78
CA ALA A 127 -8.54 9.27 -7.68
C ALA A 127 -7.82 9.91 -6.48
N LYS A 128 -6.87 10.82 -6.74
CA LYS A 128 -6.01 11.48 -5.75
C LYS A 128 -5.46 10.46 -4.74
N PRO A 129 -4.65 9.49 -5.18
CA PRO A 129 -4.07 8.51 -4.28
C PRO A 129 -3.19 9.21 -3.25
N LEU A 130 -3.42 8.86 -2.00
CA LEU A 130 -2.79 9.50 -0.86
C LEU A 130 -1.34 9.02 -0.74
N GLY A 131 -0.43 9.97 -0.78
CA GLY A 131 1.00 9.81 -0.55
C GLY A 131 1.45 10.54 0.71
N ALA A 132 2.71 10.31 1.07
CA ALA A 132 3.32 10.91 2.24
C ALA A 132 4.76 11.35 1.98
N MET A 133 5.05 12.61 2.26
CA MET A 133 6.39 13.19 2.27
C MET A 133 6.89 13.31 3.70
N LEU A 134 8.00 12.62 3.99
CA LEU A 134 8.60 12.60 5.32
C LEU A 134 9.56 13.78 5.44
N GLY A 135 9.34 14.61 6.46
CA GLY A 135 10.28 15.63 6.90
C GLY A 135 10.97 15.21 8.20
N ARG A 136 11.82 16.11 8.74
CA ARG A 136 12.58 15.86 9.97
C ARG A 136 11.70 15.71 11.22
N GLU A 137 10.64 16.50 11.33
CA GLU A 137 9.79 16.57 12.52
C GLU A 137 8.33 16.21 12.25
N LYS A 138 7.93 16.21 10.98
CA LYS A 138 6.55 15.97 10.56
C LYS A 138 6.48 15.28 9.21
N MET A 139 5.32 14.72 8.93
CA MET A 139 4.94 14.21 7.62
C MET A 139 3.90 15.12 7.00
N SER A 140 3.98 15.30 5.68
CA SER A 140 2.93 15.95 4.90
C SER A 140 2.22 14.91 4.05
N PHE A 141 0.90 14.88 4.12
CA PHE A 141 0.07 14.14 3.18
C PHE A 141 0.03 14.86 1.84
N THR A 142 0.19 14.10 0.76
CA THR A 142 0.28 14.62 -0.61
C THR A 142 -0.53 13.72 -1.55
N TYR A 143 -0.70 14.16 -2.79
CA TYR A 143 -1.24 13.32 -3.86
C TYR A 143 -0.55 13.73 -5.18
N PRO A 144 -0.49 12.85 -6.19
CA PRO A 144 0.14 13.16 -7.46
C PRO A 144 -0.66 14.21 -8.22
N VAL A 145 0.06 15.12 -8.87
CA VAL A 145 -0.49 16.09 -9.84
C VAL A 145 0.31 15.94 -11.13
N PHE A 146 -0.34 16.03 -12.28
CA PHE A 146 0.34 15.89 -13.56
C PHE A 146 1.44 16.95 -13.70
N SER A 147 2.66 16.50 -14.00
CA SER A 147 3.83 17.39 -14.13
C SER A 147 3.87 18.16 -15.46
N GLY A 148 2.90 17.95 -16.34
CA GLY A 148 2.88 18.52 -17.70
C GLY A 148 3.65 17.71 -18.74
N ARG A 149 4.25 16.56 -18.36
CA ARG A 149 5.03 15.73 -19.28
C ARG A 149 4.65 14.25 -19.20
N CYS A 150 4.41 13.67 -20.38
CA CYS A 150 4.31 12.23 -20.59
C CYS A 150 5.47 11.78 -21.51
N ALA A 151 6.03 10.59 -21.27
CA ALA A 151 7.08 9.99 -22.10
C ALA A 151 6.71 8.54 -22.39
N LYS A 152 7.01 8.05 -23.60
CA LYS A 152 6.77 6.65 -23.98
C LYS A 152 7.91 5.77 -23.45
N TYR A 153 7.63 4.54 -23.04
CA TYR A 153 8.68 3.60 -22.57
C TYR A 153 9.83 3.42 -23.56
N LYS A 154 9.55 3.49 -24.86
CA LYS A 154 10.58 3.43 -25.90
C LYS A 154 11.63 4.54 -25.81
N GLU A 155 11.35 5.65 -25.14
CA GLU A 155 12.32 6.73 -24.90
C GLU A 155 13.37 6.34 -23.85
N MET A 156 13.09 5.34 -23.00
CA MET A 156 14.04 4.82 -22.01
C MET A 156 15.08 3.87 -22.62
N PHE A 157 14.81 3.34 -23.81
CA PHE A 157 15.70 2.40 -24.50
C PHE A 157 16.36 3.11 -25.69
N HIS A 158 17.67 3.36 -25.61
CA HIS A 158 18.45 3.78 -26.77
C HIS A 158 18.67 2.57 -27.68
N LYS A 159 18.41 2.74 -28.99
CA LYS A 159 18.88 1.80 -30.02
C LYS A 159 20.37 1.99 -30.26
#